data_AF-A0A3B8J7N4-F1
#
_entry.id   AF-A0A3B8J7N4-F1
#
_cell.length_a   1.000
_cell.length_b   1.000
_cell.length_c   1.000
_cell.angle_alpha   90.00
_cell.angle_beta   90.00
_cell.angle_gamma   90.00
#
_symmetry.space_group_name_H-M   'P 1'
#
loop_
_entity.id
_entity.type
_entity.pdbx_description
1 polymer ?
#
loop_
_entity_poly.entity_id
_entity_poly.type
_entity_poly.pdbx_seq_one_letter_code
_entity_poly.pdbx_strand_id
1 'polypeptide(L)'
;MKDTYETTYVQSLSDPASFWTQQAQALAWDEFPTQTYTQDEHGHATWFPDGKLNVSALCLDQHIEEGYGEQVALIYDSPVTGNIQHITYRQLREQVALLAGGFRSLGLETGDTALIYMPMIPQAAVAMLACARLGITHSVVFGGFAPHELAIRIDDCAPKAIITASHGIEIDKLIPYQPYVDAAIEEAKHKPEHVITYRRPNAVVAHDSDQHIDYEELIAQASPADPVSVPSTHPLYILYTSGTTGTPKGIIRDSGGYATAL
;
A
#
# COMPACT_ATOMS: atom_id res chain seq x y z
N MET A 1 9.55 -34.51 -10.75
CA MET A 1 10.83 -33.85 -11.11
C MET A 1 10.70 -32.40 -10.68
N LYS A 2 11.73 -31.79 -10.08
CA LYS A 2 11.71 -30.33 -9.90
C LYS A 2 11.80 -29.69 -11.28
N ASP A 3 10.90 -28.78 -11.60
CA ASP A 3 10.99 -28.00 -12.84
C ASP A 3 12.32 -27.23 -12.83
N THR A 4 13.02 -27.26 -13.95
CA THR A 4 14.24 -26.46 -14.14
C THR A 4 13.82 -25.08 -14.65
N TYR A 5 14.70 -24.09 -14.49
CA TYR A 5 14.49 -22.77 -15.08
C TYR A 5 14.15 -22.85 -16.59
N GLU A 6 14.86 -23.72 -17.32
CA GLU A 6 14.65 -23.90 -18.75
C GLU A 6 13.24 -24.44 -19.07
N THR A 7 12.75 -25.42 -18.33
CA THR A 7 11.40 -25.97 -18.55
C THR A 7 10.31 -24.95 -18.21
N THR A 8 10.44 -24.23 -17.10
CA THR A 8 9.49 -23.20 -16.68
C THR A 8 9.47 -22.03 -17.67
N TYR A 9 10.64 -21.59 -18.12
CA TYR A 9 10.76 -20.51 -19.09
C TYR A 9 10.13 -20.88 -20.44
N VAL A 10 10.44 -22.08 -20.96
CA VAL A 10 9.83 -22.56 -22.23
C VAL A 10 8.31 -22.64 -22.11
N GLN A 11 7.79 -23.19 -21.01
CA GLN A 11 6.34 -23.29 -20.78
C GLN A 11 5.67 -21.91 -20.75
N SER A 12 6.27 -20.93 -20.07
CA SER A 12 5.75 -19.55 -19.97
C SER A 12 5.64 -18.84 -21.32
N LEU A 13 6.46 -19.23 -22.31
CA LEU A 13 6.44 -18.66 -23.65
C LEU A 13 5.55 -19.44 -24.62
N SER A 14 5.54 -20.78 -24.53
CA SER A 14 4.80 -21.63 -25.46
C SER A 14 3.29 -21.64 -25.21
N ASP A 15 2.87 -21.54 -23.94
CA ASP A 15 1.46 -21.43 -23.55
C ASP A 15 1.33 -20.50 -22.33
N PRO A 16 1.40 -19.17 -22.55
CA PRO A 16 1.33 -18.19 -21.47
C PRO A 16 0.01 -18.28 -20.69
N ALA A 17 -1.10 -18.59 -21.36
CA ALA A 17 -2.42 -18.65 -20.73
C ALA A 17 -2.49 -19.79 -19.71
N SER A 18 -2.10 -21.01 -20.11
CA SER A 18 -2.06 -22.15 -19.19
C SER A 18 -1.05 -21.93 -18.06
N PHE A 19 0.15 -21.43 -18.39
CA PHE A 19 1.20 -21.15 -17.41
C PHE A 19 0.74 -20.20 -16.31
N TRP A 20 0.20 -19.04 -16.68
CA TRP A 20 -0.23 -18.03 -15.70
C TRP A 20 -1.49 -18.43 -14.95
N THR A 21 -2.39 -19.20 -15.56
CA THR A 21 -3.53 -19.81 -14.83
C THR A 21 -3.04 -20.75 -13.74
N GLN A 22 -2.00 -21.54 -14.01
CA GLN A 22 -1.40 -22.43 -13.02
C GLN A 22 -0.75 -21.64 -11.87
N GLN A 23 -0.04 -20.53 -12.16
CA GLN A 23 0.51 -19.67 -11.10
C GLN A 23 -0.60 -19.05 -10.25
N ALA A 24 -1.68 -18.58 -10.88
CA ALA A 24 -2.82 -17.97 -10.17
C ALA A 24 -3.48 -18.93 -9.17
N GLN A 25 -3.42 -20.26 -9.38
CA GLN A 25 -3.99 -21.26 -8.47
C GLN A 25 -3.30 -21.32 -7.10
N ALA A 26 -2.11 -20.73 -6.95
CA ALA A 26 -1.42 -20.66 -5.66
C ALA A 26 -2.01 -19.59 -4.72
N LEU A 27 -2.84 -18.69 -5.25
CA LEU A 27 -3.43 -17.59 -4.50
C LEU A 27 -4.84 -17.92 -4.02
N ALA A 28 -5.22 -17.42 -2.85
CA ALA A 28 -6.59 -17.49 -2.35
C ALA A 28 -7.47 -16.42 -3.01
N TRP A 29 -8.00 -16.71 -4.20
CA TRP A 29 -9.01 -15.88 -4.87
C TRP A 29 -10.37 -15.98 -4.18
N ASP A 30 -11.07 -14.86 -4.04
CA ASP A 30 -12.48 -14.86 -3.62
C ASP A 30 -13.39 -15.37 -4.76
N GLU A 31 -13.07 -14.95 -5.99
CA GLU A 31 -13.65 -15.44 -7.23
C GLU A 31 -12.49 -15.76 -8.19
N PHE A 32 -12.25 -17.05 -8.45
CA PHE A 32 -11.17 -17.46 -9.35
C PHE A 32 -11.50 -17.07 -10.80
N PRO A 33 -10.58 -16.44 -11.55
CA PRO A 33 -10.83 -15.96 -12.91
C PRO A 33 -11.15 -17.11 -13.87
N THR A 34 -12.16 -16.93 -14.73
CA THR A 34 -12.46 -17.89 -15.81
C THR A 34 -11.60 -17.65 -17.06
N GLN A 35 -11.01 -16.45 -17.17
CA GLN A 35 -10.13 -16.07 -18.28
C GLN A 35 -8.76 -15.64 -17.74
N THR A 36 -7.68 -16.15 -18.33
CA THR A 36 -6.32 -15.75 -17.92
C THR A 36 -6.01 -14.31 -18.31
N TYR A 37 -6.33 -13.93 -19.55
CA TYR A 37 -6.23 -12.54 -19.99
C TYR A 37 -7.17 -12.28 -21.17
N THR A 38 -7.53 -11.01 -21.36
CA THR A 38 -8.15 -10.48 -22.57
C THR A 38 -7.22 -9.45 -23.20
N GLN A 39 -7.40 -9.16 -24.49
CA GLN A 39 -6.59 -8.18 -25.21
C GLN A 39 -7.49 -7.21 -25.97
N ASP A 40 -7.22 -5.91 -25.87
CA ASP A 40 -7.95 -4.88 -26.59
C ASP A 40 -7.46 -4.70 -28.05
N GLU A 41 -8.11 -3.82 -28.80
CA GLU A 41 -7.76 -3.53 -30.20
C GLU A 41 -6.37 -2.90 -30.40
N HIS A 42 -5.78 -2.38 -29.33
CA HIS A 42 -4.42 -1.80 -29.31
C HIS A 42 -3.37 -2.81 -28.82
N GLY A 43 -3.79 -4.02 -28.49
CA GLY A 43 -2.90 -5.07 -28.01
C GLY A 43 -2.60 -5.01 -26.51
N HIS A 44 -3.28 -4.17 -25.73
CA HIS A 44 -3.11 -4.14 -24.28
C HIS A 44 -3.81 -5.33 -23.64
N ALA A 45 -3.08 -6.05 -22.78
CA ALA A 45 -3.60 -7.20 -22.07
C ALA A 45 -4.16 -6.82 -20.70
N THR A 46 -5.34 -7.35 -20.38
CA THR A 46 -5.94 -7.29 -19.04
C THR A 46 -5.91 -8.69 -18.44
N TRP A 47 -5.18 -8.87 -17.34
CA TRP A 47 -4.99 -10.18 -16.71
C TRP A 47 -6.08 -10.48 -15.69
N PHE A 48 -6.62 -11.70 -15.74
CA PHE A 48 -7.63 -12.23 -14.83
C PHE A 48 -8.87 -11.30 -14.71
N PRO A 49 -9.46 -10.84 -15.82
CA PRO A 49 -10.39 -9.70 -15.86
C PRO A 49 -11.67 -9.88 -15.04
N ASP A 50 -12.04 -11.12 -14.76
CA ASP A 50 -13.24 -11.50 -14.00
C ASP A 50 -12.92 -12.08 -12.61
N GLY A 51 -11.64 -12.18 -12.25
CA GLY A 51 -11.23 -12.65 -10.93
C GLY A 51 -11.39 -11.57 -9.86
N LYS A 52 -11.59 -12.00 -8.61
CA LYS A 52 -11.59 -11.12 -7.44
C LYS A 52 -10.72 -11.67 -6.31
N LEU A 53 -10.04 -10.77 -5.61
CA LEU A 53 -9.16 -11.09 -4.50
C LEU A 53 -9.04 -9.89 -3.55
N ASN A 54 -8.27 -10.06 -2.49
CA ASN A 54 -7.73 -8.96 -1.70
C ASN A 54 -6.23 -9.16 -1.42
N VAL A 55 -5.39 -8.24 -1.90
CA VAL A 55 -3.92 -8.35 -1.76
C VAL A 55 -3.47 -8.32 -0.29
N SER A 56 -4.13 -7.55 0.58
CA SER A 56 -3.80 -7.58 2.02
C SER A 56 -4.08 -8.95 2.65
N ALA A 57 -5.16 -9.62 2.23
CA ALA A 57 -5.50 -10.95 2.73
C ALA A 57 -4.49 -12.01 2.25
N LEU A 58 -4.08 -11.94 0.98
CA LEU A 58 -3.02 -12.82 0.45
C LEU A 58 -1.69 -12.64 1.21
N CYS A 59 -1.31 -11.40 1.52
CA CYS A 59 -0.08 -11.09 2.22
C CYS A 59 -0.08 -11.44 3.71
N LEU A 60 -1.24 -11.66 4.34
CA LEU A 60 -1.35 -11.77 5.80
C LEU A 60 -2.28 -12.89 6.25
N ASP A 61 -3.57 -12.79 5.92
CA ASP A 61 -4.60 -13.72 6.37
C ASP A 61 -4.35 -15.14 5.85
N GLN A 62 -3.99 -15.31 4.56
CA GLN A 62 -3.66 -16.61 3.97
C GLN A 62 -2.54 -17.32 4.75
N HIS A 63 -1.46 -16.62 5.09
CA HIS A 63 -0.35 -17.22 5.85
C HIS A 63 -0.75 -17.59 7.28
N ILE A 64 -1.64 -16.82 7.91
CA ILE A 64 -2.16 -17.17 9.24
C ILE A 64 -3.00 -18.45 9.16
N GLU A 65 -3.86 -18.58 8.15
CA GLU A 65 -4.71 -19.75 7.91
C GLU A 65 -3.88 -21.01 7.59
N GLU A 66 -2.76 -20.84 6.89
CA GLU A 66 -1.79 -21.91 6.62
C GLU A 66 -0.93 -22.31 7.84
N GLY A 67 -1.12 -21.64 8.99
CA GLY A 67 -0.47 -21.98 10.26
C GLY A 67 0.81 -21.19 10.56
N TYR A 68 1.14 -20.17 9.78
CA TYR A 68 2.33 -19.33 9.98
C TYR A 68 2.07 -18.08 10.85
N GLY A 69 0.94 -18.01 11.56
CA GLY A 69 0.55 -16.80 12.29
C GLY A 69 1.56 -16.30 13.33
N GLU A 70 2.31 -17.20 13.97
CA GLU A 70 3.36 -16.86 14.95
C GLU A 70 4.74 -16.64 14.33
N GLN A 71 4.90 -16.86 13.03
CA GLN A 71 6.14 -16.58 12.31
C GLN A 71 6.32 -15.07 12.16
N VAL A 72 7.56 -14.60 12.31
CA VAL A 72 7.92 -13.19 12.09
C VAL A 72 7.72 -12.85 10.62
N ALA A 73 6.85 -11.88 10.36
CA ALA A 73 6.54 -11.35 9.03
C ALA A 73 7.39 -10.11 8.71
N LEU A 74 7.59 -9.24 9.71
CA LEU A 74 8.33 -7.98 9.54
C LEU A 74 9.36 -7.82 10.65
N ILE A 75 10.60 -7.57 10.25
CA ILE A 75 11.70 -7.16 11.14
C ILE A 75 11.96 -5.69 10.88
N TYR A 76 11.75 -4.86 11.88
CA TYR A 76 12.16 -3.47 11.85
C TYR A 76 13.47 -3.33 12.60
N ASP A 77 14.54 -3.05 11.87
CA ASP A 77 15.86 -2.74 12.42
C ASP A 77 16.20 -1.29 12.07
N SER A 78 16.26 -0.45 13.10
CA SER A 78 16.60 0.95 12.96
C SER A 78 17.94 1.25 13.64
N PRO A 79 19.05 1.25 12.90
CA PRO A 79 20.37 1.54 13.47
C PRO A 79 20.45 2.96 14.03
N VAL A 80 19.71 3.91 13.45
CA VAL A 80 19.66 5.32 13.89
C VAL A 80 18.88 5.52 15.20
N THR A 81 18.04 4.57 15.62
CA THR A 81 17.34 4.61 16.91
C THR A 81 17.75 3.50 17.87
N GLY A 82 18.55 2.53 17.41
CA GLY A 82 18.89 1.31 18.15
C GLY A 82 17.68 0.41 18.43
N ASN A 83 16.56 0.61 17.72
CA ASN A 83 15.33 -0.14 17.95
C ASN A 83 15.24 -1.32 16.98
N ILE A 84 15.03 -2.52 17.52
CA ILE A 84 14.77 -3.73 16.76
C ILE A 84 13.42 -4.31 17.21
N GLN A 85 12.49 -4.48 16.27
CA GLN A 85 11.18 -5.08 16.50
C GLN A 85 10.98 -6.29 15.60
N HIS A 86 10.39 -7.35 16.15
CA HIS A 86 9.94 -8.51 15.40
C HIS A 86 8.42 -8.54 15.49
N ILE A 87 7.75 -8.49 14.35
CA ILE A 87 6.30 -8.46 14.25
C ILE A 87 5.85 -9.74 13.54
N THR A 88 5.04 -10.55 14.21
CA THR A 88 4.49 -11.78 13.63
C THR A 88 3.41 -11.49 12.59
N TYR A 89 3.08 -12.47 11.75
CA TYR A 89 1.95 -12.34 10.82
C TYR A 89 0.65 -11.95 11.55
N ARG A 90 0.35 -12.59 12.69
CA ARG A 90 -0.84 -12.26 13.49
C ARG A 90 -0.82 -10.81 13.98
N GLN A 91 0.29 -10.36 14.54
CA GLN A 91 0.43 -8.99 15.04
C GLN A 91 0.33 -7.97 13.90
N LEU A 92 0.95 -8.25 12.74
CA LEU A 92 0.89 -7.37 11.59
C LEU A 92 -0.54 -7.27 11.03
N ARG A 93 -1.24 -8.41 10.93
CA ARG A 93 -2.64 -8.46 10.50
C ARG A 93 -3.57 -7.70 11.44
N GLU A 94 -3.37 -7.80 12.75
CA GLU A 94 -4.14 -7.03 13.74
C GLU A 94 -3.93 -5.52 13.57
N GLN A 95 -2.69 -5.05 13.43
CA GLN A 95 -2.38 -3.64 13.18
C GLN A 95 -3.00 -3.13 11.87
N VAL A 96 -2.88 -3.92 10.80
CA VAL A 96 -3.44 -3.60 9.48
C VAL A 96 -4.97 -3.53 9.52
N ALA A 97 -5.62 -4.51 10.16
CA ALA A 97 -7.08 -4.53 10.28
C ALA A 97 -7.60 -3.35 11.10
N LEU A 98 -6.93 -2.99 12.20
CA LEU A 98 -7.29 -1.82 13.02
C LEU A 98 -7.13 -0.51 12.27
N LEU A 99 -6.00 -0.31 11.58
CA LEU A 99 -5.79 0.91 10.78
C LEU A 99 -6.80 1.02 9.64
N ALA A 100 -7.10 -0.09 8.95
CA ALA A 100 -8.17 -0.13 7.95
C ALA A 100 -9.53 0.22 8.57
N GLY A 101 -9.81 -0.26 9.78
CA GLY A 101 -10.97 0.17 10.57
C GLY A 101 -11.03 1.68 10.81
N GLY A 102 -9.88 2.27 11.17
CA GLY A 102 -9.71 3.71 11.32
C GLY A 102 -10.01 4.45 10.03
N PHE A 103 -9.41 4.04 8.90
CA PHE A 103 -9.70 4.62 7.58
C PHE A 103 -11.19 4.60 7.24
N ARG A 104 -11.87 3.47 7.51
CA ARG A 104 -13.31 3.34 7.29
C ARG A 104 -14.12 4.31 8.17
N SER A 105 -13.72 4.53 9.42
CA SER A 105 -14.39 5.49 10.32
C SER A 105 -14.25 6.95 9.85
N LEU A 106 -13.21 7.24 9.08
CA LEU A 106 -12.99 8.52 8.40
C LEU A 106 -13.68 8.59 7.03
N GLY A 107 -14.43 7.56 6.63
CA GLY A 107 -15.16 7.51 5.38
C GLY A 107 -14.30 7.20 4.15
N LEU A 108 -13.08 6.67 4.32
CA LEU A 108 -12.33 6.12 3.19
C LEU A 108 -12.96 4.79 2.75
N GLU A 109 -13.13 4.63 1.44
CA GLU A 109 -13.77 3.47 0.83
C GLU A 109 -13.02 2.96 -0.42
N THR A 110 -13.48 1.84 -0.97
CA THR A 110 -12.91 1.25 -2.18
C THR A 110 -12.95 2.24 -3.34
N GLY A 111 -11.82 2.43 -4.01
CA GLY A 111 -11.69 3.37 -5.13
C GLY A 111 -11.17 4.75 -4.73
N ASP A 112 -11.14 5.09 -3.43
CA ASP A 112 -10.42 6.27 -2.96
C ASP A 112 -8.90 6.10 -3.14
N THR A 113 -8.19 7.22 -3.19
CA THR A 113 -6.73 7.26 -3.15
C THR A 113 -6.24 7.72 -1.78
N ALA A 114 -5.18 7.12 -1.26
CA ALA A 114 -4.47 7.60 -0.08
C ALA A 114 -2.97 7.76 -0.35
N LEU A 115 -2.40 8.90 0.01
CA LEU A 115 -0.97 9.15 -0.18
C LEU A 115 -0.21 8.79 1.11
N ILE A 116 0.90 8.06 0.98
CA ILE A 116 1.75 7.65 2.11
C ILE A 116 3.09 8.37 1.98
N TYR A 117 3.37 9.27 2.93
CA TYR A 117 4.63 9.99 3.03
C TYR A 117 5.24 9.73 4.42
N MET A 118 5.88 8.58 4.58
CA MET A 118 6.41 8.08 5.85
C MET A 118 7.89 7.68 5.74
N PRO A 119 8.67 7.77 6.83
CA PRO A 119 10.00 7.16 6.87
C PRO A 119 9.91 5.62 6.87
N MET A 120 11.06 4.95 6.80
CA MET A 120 11.16 3.48 6.91
C MET A 120 10.85 3.01 8.34
N ILE A 121 9.57 2.88 8.66
CA ILE A 121 9.04 2.36 9.94
C ILE A 121 7.92 1.34 9.67
N PRO A 122 7.60 0.42 10.61
CA PRO A 122 6.56 -0.60 10.41
C PRO A 122 5.23 -0.03 9.91
N GLN A 123 4.85 1.14 10.44
CA GLN A 123 3.59 1.81 10.14
C GLN A 123 3.44 2.14 8.65
N ALA A 124 4.53 2.30 7.89
CA ALA A 124 4.47 2.50 6.44
C ALA A 124 3.94 1.24 5.73
N ALA A 125 4.44 0.05 6.10
CA ALA A 125 3.94 -1.22 5.58
C ALA A 125 2.49 -1.49 6.05
N VAL A 126 2.18 -1.15 7.31
CA VAL A 126 0.81 -1.23 7.85
C VAL A 126 -0.14 -0.34 7.06
N ALA A 127 0.25 0.90 6.73
CA ALA A 127 -0.56 1.83 5.93
C ALA A 127 -0.81 1.30 4.51
N MET A 128 0.22 0.80 3.83
CA MET A 128 0.08 0.20 2.50
C MET A 128 -0.91 -0.97 2.50
N LEU A 129 -0.75 -1.90 3.45
CA LEU A 129 -1.61 -3.08 3.56
C LEU A 129 -3.02 -2.71 4.03
N ALA A 130 -3.19 -1.70 4.91
CA ALA A 130 -4.50 -1.22 5.32
C ALA A 130 -5.28 -0.57 4.17
N CYS A 131 -4.59 0.19 3.30
CA CYS A 131 -5.19 0.69 2.06
C CYS A 131 -5.63 -0.47 1.16
N ALA A 132 -4.74 -1.43 0.89
CA ALA A 132 -5.05 -2.61 0.09
C ALA A 132 -6.21 -3.44 0.68
N ARG A 133 -6.32 -3.52 2.01
CA ARG A 133 -7.40 -4.22 2.72
C ARG A 133 -8.77 -3.63 2.44
N LEU A 134 -8.89 -2.32 2.25
CA LEU A 134 -10.15 -1.65 1.91
C LEU A 134 -10.35 -1.41 0.41
N GLY A 135 -9.40 -1.81 -0.44
CA GLY A 135 -9.42 -1.42 -1.86
C GLY A 135 -9.17 0.07 -2.09
N ILE A 136 -8.44 0.73 -1.18
CA ILE A 136 -7.94 2.10 -1.37
C ILE A 136 -6.65 2.02 -2.17
N THR A 137 -6.53 2.84 -3.21
CA THR A 137 -5.32 2.92 -4.03
C THR A 137 -4.27 3.73 -3.28
N HIS A 138 -3.19 3.10 -2.82
CA HIS A 138 -2.15 3.85 -2.10
C HIS A 138 -1.11 4.46 -3.06
N SER A 139 -0.59 5.64 -2.72
CA SER A 139 0.49 6.30 -3.45
C SER A 139 1.65 6.61 -2.51
N VAL A 140 2.73 5.83 -2.60
CA VAL A 140 3.89 6.00 -1.70
C VAL A 140 4.84 7.04 -2.30
N VAL A 141 5.18 8.05 -1.50
CA VAL A 141 6.12 9.11 -1.88
C VAL A 141 7.37 9.00 -1.03
N PHE A 142 8.53 8.98 -1.69
CA PHE A 142 9.82 8.89 -1.00
C PHE A 142 10.04 10.10 -0.07
N GLY A 143 10.36 9.81 1.18
CA GLY A 143 10.45 10.81 2.25
C GLY A 143 11.57 11.85 2.13
N GLY A 144 12.49 11.70 1.16
CA GLY A 144 13.49 12.72 0.83
C GLY A 144 12.98 13.79 -0.15
N PHE A 145 11.77 13.65 -0.70
CA PHE A 145 11.21 14.67 -1.59
C PHE A 145 10.80 15.93 -0.82
N ALA A 146 11.06 17.09 -1.42
CA ALA A 146 10.64 18.38 -0.90
C ALA A 146 9.11 18.60 -1.02
N PRO A 147 8.52 19.55 -0.27
CA PRO A 147 7.08 19.82 -0.32
C PRO A 147 6.51 20.04 -1.72
N HIS A 148 7.22 20.75 -2.60
CA HIS A 148 6.80 20.97 -4.00
C HIS A 148 6.59 19.65 -4.76
N GLU A 149 7.52 18.70 -4.61
CA GLU A 149 7.43 17.39 -5.25
C GLU A 149 6.26 16.56 -4.71
N LEU A 150 5.96 16.73 -3.42
CA LEU A 150 4.79 16.12 -2.79
C LEU A 150 3.49 16.76 -3.30
N ALA A 151 3.43 18.09 -3.43
CA ALA A 151 2.27 18.84 -3.92
C ALA A 151 1.86 18.43 -5.35
N ILE A 152 2.83 18.25 -6.26
CA ILE A 152 2.57 17.77 -7.62
C ILE A 152 1.85 16.40 -7.61
N ARG A 153 2.23 15.51 -6.69
CA ARG A 153 1.64 14.17 -6.57
C ARG A 153 0.28 14.20 -5.89
N ILE A 154 0.09 15.09 -4.90
CA ILE A 154 -1.23 15.36 -4.31
C ILE A 154 -2.21 15.81 -5.40
N ASP A 155 -1.81 16.73 -6.27
CA ASP A 155 -2.66 17.23 -7.36
C ASP A 155 -2.97 16.15 -8.41
N ASP A 156 -2.04 15.26 -8.71
CA ASP A 156 -2.21 14.24 -9.75
C ASP A 156 -3.05 13.04 -9.28
N CYS A 157 -2.82 12.52 -8.06
CA CYS A 157 -3.57 11.36 -7.55
C CYS A 157 -4.79 11.73 -6.68
N ALA A 158 -4.99 13.01 -6.38
CA ALA A 158 -6.12 13.56 -5.63
C ALA A 158 -6.49 12.71 -4.37
N PRO A 159 -5.55 12.51 -3.42
CA PRO A 159 -5.78 11.62 -2.30
C PRO A 159 -6.85 12.17 -1.35
N LYS A 160 -7.73 11.30 -0.86
CA LYS A 160 -8.68 11.64 0.20
C LYS A 160 -7.99 11.81 1.56
N ALA A 161 -6.96 11.00 1.81
CA ALA A 161 -6.13 11.11 3.01
C ALA A 161 -4.63 11.06 2.70
N ILE A 162 -3.85 11.73 3.54
CA ILE A 162 -2.39 11.60 3.59
C ILE A 162 -2.01 10.92 4.91
N ILE A 163 -1.23 9.84 4.83
CA ILE A 163 -0.65 9.15 5.98
C ILE A 163 0.82 9.55 6.08
N THR A 164 1.21 10.08 7.24
CA THR A 164 2.57 10.55 7.47
C THR A 164 3.07 10.22 8.88
N ALA A 165 4.31 10.59 9.17
CA ALA A 165 4.86 10.57 10.52
C ALA A 165 5.28 11.98 10.92
N SER A 166 5.37 12.24 12.22
CA SER A 166 5.90 13.52 12.73
C SER A 166 7.29 13.86 12.16
N HIS A 167 8.21 12.90 12.11
CA HIS A 167 9.57 13.11 11.59
C HIS A 167 10.27 11.83 11.13
N GLY A 168 11.30 11.98 10.29
CA GLY A 168 12.28 10.95 9.92
C GLY A 168 13.62 11.19 10.62
N ILE A 169 14.52 10.21 10.54
CA ILE A 169 15.91 10.36 11.01
C ILE A 169 16.83 9.90 9.88
N GLU A 170 17.67 10.81 9.39
CA GLU A 170 18.73 10.51 8.44
C GLU A 170 20.08 10.81 9.09
N ILE A 171 20.85 9.75 9.40
CA ILE A 171 22.14 9.81 10.10
C ILE A 171 21.99 10.48 11.48
N ASP A 172 22.11 11.80 11.56
CA ASP A 172 22.01 12.62 12.77
C ASP A 172 20.96 13.75 12.65
N LYS A 173 20.27 13.84 11.50
CA LYS A 173 19.31 14.89 11.19
C LYS A 173 17.86 14.41 11.31
N LEU A 174 17.05 15.21 11.99
CA LEU A 174 15.60 15.07 11.97
C LEU A 174 15.02 15.67 10.69
N ILE A 175 14.25 14.87 9.96
CA ILE A 175 13.51 15.32 8.78
C ILE A 175 12.08 15.64 9.20
N PRO A 176 11.57 16.87 9.05
CA PRO A 176 10.26 17.26 9.55
C PRO A 176 9.15 16.88 8.56
N TYR A 177 8.74 15.60 8.57
CA TYR A 177 7.76 15.05 7.62
C TYR A 177 6.41 15.77 7.69
N GLN A 178 5.84 15.96 8.90
CA GLN A 178 4.55 16.64 9.03
C GLN A 178 4.59 18.08 8.50
N PRO A 179 5.55 18.95 8.89
CA PRO A 179 5.68 20.28 8.28
C PRO A 179 5.86 20.26 6.75
N TYR A 180 6.48 19.22 6.19
CA TYR A 180 6.59 19.07 4.74
C TYR A 180 5.24 18.73 4.09
N VAL A 181 4.43 17.89 4.74
CA VAL A 181 3.06 17.60 4.31
C VAL A 181 2.21 18.87 4.36
N ASP A 182 2.30 19.65 5.43
CA ASP A 182 1.51 20.88 5.59
C ASP A 182 1.84 21.90 4.50
N ALA A 183 3.14 22.12 4.23
CA ALA A 183 3.59 22.98 3.15
C ALA A 183 3.17 22.48 1.76
N ALA A 184 3.19 21.16 1.54
CA ALA A 184 2.74 20.57 0.28
C ALA A 184 1.23 20.71 0.09
N ILE A 185 0.45 20.52 1.16
CA ILE A 185 -1.01 20.73 1.15
C ILE A 185 -1.31 22.20 0.89
N GLU A 186 -0.57 23.15 1.47
CA GLU A 186 -0.76 24.59 1.20
C GLU A 186 -0.59 24.91 -0.29
N GLU A 187 0.47 24.36 -0.90
CA GLU A 187 0.81 24.57 -2.31
C GLU A 187 -0.15 23.84 -3.28
N ALA A 188 -0.56 22.62 -2.98
CA ALA A 188 -1.42 21.80 -3.83
C ALA A 188 -2.79 22.46 -4.08
N LYS A 189 -3.36 22.26 -5.26
CA LYS A 189 -4.74 22.68 -5.56
C LYS A 189 -5.75 21.74 -4.92
N HIS A 190 -5.50 20.44 -4.97
CA HIS A 190 -6.28 19.43 -4.27
C HIS A 190 -5.98 19.46 -2.77
N LYS A 191 -7.02 19.45 -1.94
CA LYS A 191 -6.90 19.42 -0.48
C LYS A 191 -7.42 18.08 0.03
N PRO A 192 -6.59 17.24 0.67
CA PRO A 192 -7.06 16.00 1.28
C PRO A 192 -8.02 16.32 2.44
N GLU A 193 -8.97 15.43 2.71
CA GLU A 193 -9.91 15.56 3.82
C GLU A 193 -9.21 15.26 5.17
N HIS A 194 -8.21 14.37 5.15
CA HIS A 194 -7.55 13.88 6.37
C HIS A 194 -6.03 13.83 6.24
N VAL A 195 -5.34 14.16 7.33
CA VAL A 195 -3.89 13.98 7.51
C VAL A 195 -3.66 13.14 8.76
N ILE A 196 -3.33 11.87 8.58
CA ILE A 196 -3.15 10.89 9.64
C ILE A 196 -1.66 10.83 10.00
N THR A 197 -1.30 11.23 11.20
CA THR A 197 0.10 11.39 11.61
C THR A 197 0.49 10.38 12.69
N TYR A 198 1.48 9.55 12.38
CA TYR A 198 2.16 8.74 13.39
C TYR A 198 3.16 9.59 14.18
N ARG A 199 2.87 9.80 15.47
CA ARG A 199 3.75 10.55 16.38
C ARG A 199 4.89 9.65 16.86
N ARG A 200 6.08 9.88 16.33
CA ARG A 200 7.29 9.18 16.76
C ARG A 200 7.75 9.73 18.12
N PRO A 201 8.51 8.96 18.91
CA PRO A 201 8.99 9.41 20.22
C PRO A 201 9.67 10.78 20.17
N ASN A 202 9.47 11.60 21.21
CA ASN A 202 10.00 12.96 21.36
C ASN A 202 9.51 13.99 20.32
N ALA A 203 8.51 13.65 19.50
CA ALA A 203 7.89 14.64 18.63
C ALA A 203 7.06 15.65 19.44
N VAL A 204 7.29 16.93 19.19
CA VAL A 204 6.38 18.01 19.57
C VAL A 204 5.52 18.29 18.35
N VAL A 205 4.25 17.90 18.37
CA VAL A 205 3.31 18.18 17.29
C VAL A 205 2.36 19.29 17.73
N ALA A 206 2.09 20.23 16.82
CA ALA A 206 1.49 21.53 17.12
C ALA A 206 0.06 21.71 16.57
N HIS A 207 -0.55 20.70 15.96
CA HIS A 207 -1.79 20.89 15.22
C HIS A 207 -2.99 20.23 15.90
N ASP A 208 -3.95 21.07 16.25
CA ASP A 208 -5.24 20.74 16.87
C ASP A 208 -6.32 21.23 15.90
N SER A 209 -6.50 20.50 14.79
CA SER A 209 -7.55 20.78 13.80
C SER A 209 -8.20 19.49 13.32
N ASP A 210 -9.46 19.56 12.92
CA ASP A 210 -10.26 18.40 12.52
C ASP A 210 -9.68 17.64 11.31
N GLN A 211 -8.82 18.28 10.51
CA GLN A 211 -8.12 17.65 9.38
C GLN A 211 -6.96 16.75 9.86
N HIS A 212 -6.31 17.10 10.97
CA HIS A 212 -5.14 16.39 11.49
C HIS A 212 -5.55 15.36 12.55
N ILE A 213 -5.24 14.11 12.27
CA ILE A 213 -5.66 12.97 13.09
C ILE A 213 -4.43 12.27 13.63
N ASP A 214 -4.39 12.04 14.93
CA ASP A 214 -3.35 11.22 15.54
C ASP A 214 -3.59 9.74 15.22
N TYR A 215 -2.56 9.07 14.69
CA TYR A 215 -2.63 7.67 14.28
C TYR A 215 -3.01 6.75 15.44
N GLU A 216 -2.46 6.97 16.64
CA GLU A 216 -2.67 6.09 17.79
C GLU A 216 -4.09 6.28 18.35
N GLU A 217 -4.59 7.52 18.38
CA GLU A 217 -5.98 7.80 18.77
C GLU A 217 -6.98 7.21 17.77
N LEU A 218 -6.68 7.29 16.48
CA LEU A 218 -7.50 6.70 15.42
C LEU A 218 -7.64 5.19 15.60
N ILE A 219 -6.54 4.47 15.78
CA ILE A 219 -6.60 3.00 15.93
C ILE A 219 -7.16 2.56 17.29
N ALA A 220 -7.00 3.38 18.34
CA ALA A 220 -7.56 3.08 19.67
C ALA A 220 -9.09 3.11 19.69
N GLN A 221 -9.71 3.88 18.79
CA GLN A 221 -11.17 4.00 18.65
C GLN A 221 -11.72 3.14 17.51
N ALA A 222 -10.86 2.55 16.69
CA ALA A 222 -11.25 1.77 15.53
C ALA A 222 -11.74 0.36 15.90
N SER A 223 -12.67 -0.16 15.08
CA SER A 223 -12.97 -1.59 15.02
C SER A 223 -12.23 -2.21 13.84
N PRO A 224 -11.60 -3.39 13.97
CA PRO A 224 -10.85 -3.99 12.88
C PRO A 224 -11.73 -4.26 11.66
N ALA A 225 -11.23 -3.94 10.48
CA ALA A 225 -11.92 -4.14 9.22
C ALA A 225 -11.60 -5.49 8.58
N ASP A 226 -12.62 -6.17 8.03
CA ASP A 226 -12.45 -7.30 7.13
C ASP A 226 -11.93 -6.86 5.75
N PRO A 227 -11.19 -7.72 5.03
CA PRO A 227 -10.69 -7.40 3.69
C PRO A 227 -11.86 -7.28 2.71
N VAL A 228 -11.81 -6.25 1.86
CA VAL A 228 -12.80 -6.01 0.80
C VAL A 228 -12.35 -6.70 -0.47
N SER A 229 -13.19 -7.61 -0.99
CA SER A 229 -12.94 -8.26 -2.28
C SER A 229 -13.03 -7.24 -3.41
N VAL A 230 -11.99 -7.15 -4.23
CA VAL A 230 -11.91 -6.23 -5.38
C VAL A 230 -11.62 -6.98 -6.67
N PRO A 231 -12.04 -6.44 -7.84
CA PRO A 231 -11.63 -7.00 -9.13
C PRO A 231 -10.12 -7.13 -9.26
N SER A 232 -9.63 -8.13 -9.98
CA SER A 232 -8.20 -8.27 -10.34
C SER A 232 -7.61 -6.98 -10.90
N THR A 233 -8.40 -6.29 -11.72
CA THR A 233 -8.04 -5.04 -12.40
C THR A 233 -8.10 -3.80 -11.49
N HIS A 234 -8.51 -3.96 -10.23
CA HIS A 234 -8.59 -2.86 -9.27
C HIS A 234 -7.18 -2.28 -9.02
N PRO A 235 -7.00 -0.94 -9.09
CA PRO A 235 -5.71 -0.32 -8.82
C PRO A 235 -5.29 -0.55 -7.37
N LEU A 236 -4.20 -1.30 -7.19
CA LEU A 236 -3.60 -1.52 -5.88
C LEU A 236 -2.83 -0.27 -5.43
N TYR A 237 -2.01 0.28 -6.32
CA TYR A 237 -1.19 1.44 -6.01
C TYR A 237 -0.86 2.29 -7.24
N ILE A 238 -0.49 3.54 -6.94
CA ILE A 238 0.17 4.46 -7.86
C ILE A 238 1.61 4.63 -7.40
N LEU A 239 2.58 4.43 -8.29
CA LEU A 239 3.99 4.70 -8.00
C LEU A 239 4.55 5.69 -9.01
N TYR A 240 4.89 6.88 -8.52
CA TYR A 240 5.40 7.95 -9.36
C TYR A 240 6.86 7.73 -9.75
N THR A 241 7.13 7.88 -11.05
CA THR A 241 8.49 7.85 -11.61
C THR A 241 8.82 9.18 -12.29
N SER A 242 10.11 9.47 -12.45
CA SER A 242 10.58 10.67 -13.15
C SER A 242 10.15 10.61 -14.61
N GLY A 243 9.33 11.58 -15.04
CA GLY A 243 8.98 11.77 -16.45
C GLY A 243 10.07 12.53 -17.22
N THR A 244 10.18 12.27 -18.52
CA THR A 244 11.07 13.03 -19.42
C THR A 244 10.54 14.44 -19.73
N THR A 245 9.27 14.72 -19.40
CA THR A 245 8.53 15.95 -19.76
C THR A 245 8.32 16.90 -18.58
N GLY A 246 8.96 16.66 -17.43
CA GLY A 246 8.86 17.49 -16.22
C GLY A 246 7.73 17.10 -15.26
N THR A 247 6.64 16.51 -15.75
CA THR A 247 5.55 15.99 -14.90
C THR A 247 5.85 14.54 -14.47
N PRO A 248 5.73 14.20 -13.17
CA PRO A 248 5.82 12.82 -12.69
C PRO A 248 4.80 11.92 -13.38
N LYS A 249 5.17 10.66 -13.66
CA LYS A 249 4.26 9.67 -14.25
C LYS A 249 3.81 8.69 -13.18
N GLY A 250 2.52 8.69 -12.85
CA GLY A 250 1.90 7.74 -11.91
C GLY A 250 1.71 6.38 -12.57
N ILE A 251 2.59 5.42 -12.27
CA ILE A 251 2.41 4.03 -12.74
C ILE A 251 1.34 3.40 -11.88
N ILE A 252 0.23 3.01 -12.49
CA ILE A 252 -0.85 2.27 -11.83
C ILE A 252 -0.52 0.78 -11.90
N ARG A 253 -0.64 0.09 -10.77
CA ARG A 253 -0.52 -1.36 -10.68
C ARG A 253 -1.86 -1.97 -10.29
N ASP A 254 -2.34 -2.91 -11.08
CA ASP A 254 -3.53 -3.72 -10.79
C ASP A 254 -3.23 -4.78 -9.72
N SER A 255 -4.27 -5.38 -9.14
CA SER A 255 -4.16 -6.25 -7.98
C SER A 255 -3.81 -7.70 -8.35
N GLY A 256 -4.61 -8.34 -9.22
CA GLY A 256 -4.50 -9.79 -9.46
C GLY A 256 -3.33 -10.18 -10.35
N GLY A 257 -3.07 -9.40 -11.42
CA GLY A 257 -1.89 -9.58 -12.27
C GLY A 257 -0.59 -9.40 -11.47
N TYR A 258 -0.53 -8.39 -10.60
CA TYR A 258 0.60 -8.16 -9.71
C TYR A 258 0.81 -9.28 -8.70
N ALA A 259 -0.26 -9.69 -7.99
CA ALA A 259 -0.17 -10.75 -6.98
C ALA A 259 0.26 -12.09 -7.59
N THR A 260 -0.19 -12.41 -8.81
CA THR A 260 0.14 -13.68 -9.49
C THR A 260 1.60 -13.73 -9.97
N ALA A 261 2.21 -12.58 -10.23
CA ALA A 261 3.56 -12.52 -10.76
C ALA A 261 4.67 -12.56 -9.69
N LEU A 262 4.32 -12.47 -8.40
CA LEU A 262 5.23 -12.47 -7.25
C LEU A 262 5.32 -13.84 -6.58
#